data_AF-A0A9D8YW13-F1
#
_entry.id   AF-A0A9D8YW13-F1
#
_cell.length_a   1.000
_cell.length_b   1.000
_cell.length_c   1.000
_cell.angle_alpha   90.00
_cell.angle_beta   90.00
_cell.angle_gamma   90.00
#
_symmetry.space_group_name_H-M   'P 1'
#
loop_
_entity.id
_entity.type
_entity.pdbx_description
1 polymer ?
#
loop_
_entity_poly.entity_id
_entity_poly.type
_entity_poly.pdbx_seq_one_letter_code
_entity_poly.pdbx_strand_id
1 'polypeptide(L)'
;MSARALPQLLVLGLFLAGTAAAQGRLDPDAMRERMKAQIEETVAALELTGDKAESVRAILTSQAEKRTTMMQELRERRGQGQGQRQGQGRRGGMREQLAALDEETTTMLSEVLTKEEVEKYAELQATRRAARGRGRVPVG
;
A
#
# COMPACT_ATOMS: atom_id res chain seq x y z
N MET A 1 14.89 -15.12 52.93
CA MET A 1 13.94 -16.13 52.39
C MET A 1 12.99 -15.42 51.44
N SER A 2 12.85 -15.99 50.25
CA SER A 2 12.22 -15.40 49.07
C SER A 2 10.70 -15.58 49.03
N ALA A 3 9.97 -14.60 48.50
CA ALA A 3 8.73 -14.71 47.71
C ALA A 3 8.42 -13.31 47.15
N ARG A 4 8.58 -12.99 45.84
CA ARG A 4 7.69 -13.26 44.68
C ARG A 4 6.20 -13.05 45.03
N ALA A 5 5.36 -12.34 44.27
CA ALA A 5 5.44 -11.61 43.00
C ALA A 5 4.11 -10.84 42.82
N LEU A 6 4.10 -9.89 41.88
CA LEU A 6 2.98 -9.35 41.06
C LEU A 6 2.88 -7.83 41.10
N PRO A 7 3.52 -7.09 40.17
CA PRO A 7 2.98 -5.82 39.73
C PRO A 7 1.94 -6.06 38.63
N GLN A 8 0.82 -5.40 38.83
CA GLN A 8 -0.40 -5.42 38.05
C GLN A 8 -0.17 -4.95 36.60
N LEU A 9 -0.79 -5.70 35.69
CA LEU A 9 -1.37 -5.26 34.42
C LEU A 9 -1.64 -3.75 34.35
N LEU A 10 -0.90 -3.04 33.49
CA LEU A 10 -1.31 -1.75 32.96
C LEU A 10 -1.16 -1.78 31.44
N VAL A 11 -2.12 -2.47 30.82
CA VAL A 11 -2.43 -2.34 29.39
C VAL A 11 -3.07 -0.97 29.22
N LEU A 12 -2.26 0.05 28.91
CA LEU A 12 -2.77 1.33 28.44
C LEU A 12 -2.97 1.23 26.94
N GLY A 13 -4.18 0.85 26.56
CA GLY A 13 -4.65 0.96 25.19
C GLY A 13 -4.75 2.43 24.79
N LEU A 14 -4.13 2.76 23.66
CA LEU A 14 -4.44 3.97 22.90
C LEU A 14 -4.79 3.56 21.47
N PHE A 15 -5.98 2.97 21.31
CA PHE A 15 -6.66 2.90 20.01
C PHE A 15 -7.35 4.25 19.78
N LEU A 16 -6.63 5.19 19.15
CA LEU A 16 -7.17 6.48 18.75
C LEU A 16 -6.72 6.80 17.32
N ALA A 17 -7.58 6.44 16.36
CA ALA A 17 -7.85 7.13 15.10
C ALA A 17 -8.79 6.19 14.31
N GLY A 18 -10.09 6.35 14.42
CA GLY A 18 -10.78 7.49 13.83
C GLY A 18 -11.56 6.96 12.62
N THR A 19 -12.79 6.54 12.89
CA THR A 19 -13.79 6.19 11.89
C THR A 19 -14.10 7.42 11.04
N ALA A 20 -13.48 7.52 9.87
CA ALA A 20 -13.89 8.44 8.80
C ALA A 20 -14.43 7.61 7.63
N ALA A 21 -15.57 6.97 7.84
CA ALA A 21 -16.45 6.56 6.75
C ALA A 21 -17.16 7.81 6.22
N ALA A 22 -16.58 8.43 5.19
CA ALA A 22 -17.27 9.37 4.32
C ALA A 22 -17.08 8.89 2.88
N GLN A 23 -18.09 8.20 2.35
CA GLN A 23 -18.26 8.05 0.91
C GLN A 23 -18.56 9.44 0.33
N GLY A 24 -17.55 10.04 -0.30
CA GLY A 24 -17.64 11.21 -1.15
C GLY A 24 -16.47 11.11 -2.12
N ARG A 25 -16.58 11.66 -3.33
CA ARG A 25 -15.52 11.68 -4.35
C ARG A 25 -14.14 11.73 -3.69
N LEU A 26 -13.26 10.77 -4.03
CA LEU A 26 -11.86 10.79 -3.60
C LEU A 26 -11.31 12.18 -3.89
N ASP A 27 -11.20 13.01 -2.85
CA ASP A 27 -10.56 14.30 -2.94
C ASP A 27 -9.12 14.03 -3.43
N PRO A 28 -8.74 14.55 -4.61
CA PRO A 28 -7.42 14.27 -5.18
C PRO A 28 -6.29 14.66 -4.23
N ASP A 29 -6.49 15.71 -3.43
CA ASP A 29 -5.49 16.14 -2.45
C ASP A 29 -5.41 15.16 -1.28
N ALA A 30 -6.54 14.74 -0.71
CA ALA A 30 -6.55 13.67 0.29
C ALA A 30 -5.94 12.35 -0.21
N MET A 31 -6.10 12.03 -1.50
CA MET A 31 -5.48 10.84 -2.09
C MET A 31 -3.96 10.98 -2.17
N ARG A 32 -3.45 12.14 -2.62
CA ARG A 32 -2.02 12.44 -2.66
C ARG A 32 -1.40 12.42 -1.26
N GLU A 33 -2.06 13.02 -0.28
CA GLU A 33 -1.57 13.01 1.10
C GLU A 33 -1.52 11.59 1.69
N ARG A 34 -2.51 10.75 1.40
CA ARG A 34 -2.45 9.32 1.76
C ARG A 34 -1.30 8.58 1.07
N MET A 35 -1.02 8.89 -0.20
CA MET A 35 0.12 8.30 -0.93
C MET A 35 1.44 8.71 -0.29
N LYS A 36 1.63 10.00 -0.01
CA LYS A 36 2.82 10.51 0.69
C LYS A 36 2.99 9.83 2.04
N ALA A 37 1.93 9.76 2.85
CA ALA A 37 1.99 9.10 4.16
C ALA A 37 2.39 7.63 4.05
N GLN A 38 1.90 6.89 3.05
CA GLN A 38 2.31 5.49 2.82
C GLN A 38 3.78 5.35 2.42
N ILE A 39 4.29 6.29 1.63
CA ILE A 39 5.70 6.32 1.24
C ILE A 39 6.56 6.58 2.47
N GLU A 40 6.20 7.59 3.27
CA GLU A 40 6.92 7.91 4.51
C GLU A 40 6.89 6.76 5.52
N GLU A 41 5.74 6.10 5.70
CA GLU A 41 5.63 4.90 6.54
C GLU A 41 6.56 3.78 6.05
N THR A 42 6.70 3.62 4.73
CA THR A 42 7.57 2.60 4.14
C THR A 42 9.05 2.94 4.36
N VAL A 43 9.44 4.19 4.13
CA VAL A 43 10.81 4.68 4.37
C VAL A 43 11.18 4.52 5.84
N ALA A 44 10.27 4.89 6.75
CA ALA A 44 10.47 4.73 8.19
C ALA A 44 10.55 3.26 8.61
N ALA A 45 9.67 2.39 8.09
CA ALA A 45 9.68 0.96 8.40
C ALA A 45 10.94 0.25 7.89
N LEU A 46 11.53 0.74 6.80
CA LEU A 46 12.81 0.28 6.27
C LEU A 46 14.02 0.97 6.92
N GLU A 47 13.79 1.91 7.86
CA GLU A 47 14.84 2.64 8.58
C GLU A 47 15.83 3.36 7.64
N LEU A 48 15.34 3.82 6.48
CA LEU A 48 16.18 4.44 5.47
C LEU A 48 16.48 5.89 5.84
N THR A 49 17.72 6.33 5.56
CA THR A 49 18.19 7.70 5.81
C THR A 49 19.01 8.24 4.63
N GLY A 50 19.15 9.57 4.55
CA GLY A 50 19.98 10.24 3.54
C GLY A 50 19.57 9.91 2.10
N ASP A 51 20.57 9.78 1.23
CA ASP A 51 20.39 9.58 -0.22
C ASP A 51 19.56 8.33 -0.56
N LYS A 52 19.65 7.27 0.26
CA LYS A 52 18.81 6.07 0.10
C LYS A 52 17.34 6.36 0.33
N ALA A 53 17.01 7.13 1.38
CA ALA A 53 15.62 7.51 1.66
C ALA A 53 15.06 8.38 0.54
N GLU A 54 15.83 9.36 0.04
CA GLU A 54 15.43 10.22 -1.07
C GLU A 54 15.18 9.42 -2.35
N SER A 55 16.09 8.51 -2.69
CA SER A 55 15.98 7.63 -3.86
C SER A 55 14.73 6.75 -3.79
N VAL A 56 14.47 6.13 -2.63
CA VAL A 56 13.26 5.31 -2.43
C VAL A 56 11.98 6.16 -2.49
N ARG A 57 11.96 7.37 -1.93
CA ARG A 57 10.82 8.28 -2.06
C ARG A 57 10.53 8.61 -3.51
N ALA A 58 11.57 8.91 -4.30
CA ALA A 58 11.42 9.22 -5.72
C ALA A 58 10.86 8.02 -6.50
N ILE A 59 11.41 6.81 -6.29
CA ILE A 59 10.96 5.58 -6.93
C ILE A 59 9.49 5.30 -6.60
N LEU A 60 9.13 5.30 -5.31
CA LEU A 60 7.77 4.98 -4.87
C LEU A 60 6.76 6.05 -5.32
N THR A 61 7.14 7.33 -5.37
CA THR A 61 6.28 8.40 -5.87
C THR A 61 5.97 8.22 -7.35
N SER A 62 7.01 8.04 -8.18
CA SER A 62 6.87 7.81 -9.63
C SER A 62 5.97 6.60 -9.93
N GLN A 63 6.17 5.50 -9.20
CA GLN A 63 5.37 4.29 -9.37
C GLN A 63 3.91 4.48 -8.92
N ALA A 64 3.69 5.23 -7.85
CA ALA A 64 2.34 5.54 -7.38
C ALA A 64 1.58 6.45 -8.37
N GLU A 65 2.28 7.37 -9.05
CA GLU A 65 1.73 8.19 -10.13
C GLU A 65 1.37 7.35 -11.36
N LYS A 66 2.29 6.50 -11.85
CA LYS A 66 2.02 5.55 -12.96
C LYS A 66 0.77 4.72 -12.71
N ARG A 67 0.66 4.16 -11.51
CA ARG A 67 -0.51 3.37 -11.11
C ARG A 67 -1.78 4.21 -11.08
N THR A 68 -1.71 5.45 -10.64
CA THR A 68 -2.85 6.38 -10.61
C THR A 68 -3.35 6.69 -12.01
N THR A 69 -2.45 7.02 -12.94
CA THR A 69 -2.76 7.27 -14.35
C THR A 69 -3.41 6.05 -15.00
N MET A 70 -2.82 4.87 -14.84
CA MET A 70 -3.39 3.62 -15.36
C MET A 70 -4.81 3.37 -14.82
N MET A 71 -5.05 3.63 -13.53
CA MET A 71 -6.38 3.48 -12.92
C MET A 71 -7.39 4.49 -13.43
N GLN A 72 -6.97 5.73 -13.73
CA GLN A 72 -7.81 6.76 -14.32
C GLN A 72 -8.22 6.37 -15.74
N GLU A 73 -7.27 5.98 -16.60
CA GLU A 73 -7.57 5.51 -17.96
C GLU A 73 -8.57 4.35 -17.97
N LEU A 74 -8.43 3.42 -17.03
CA LEU A 74 -9.36 2.29 -16.88
C LEU A 74 -10.76 2.70 -16.40
N ARG A 75 -10.88 3.79 -15.63
CA ARG A 75 -12.18 4.34 -15.21
C ARG A 75 -12.84 5.06 -16.36
N GLU A 76 -12.10 5.87 -17.10
CA GLU A 76 -12.59 6.61 -18.27
C GLU A 76 -13.11 5.65 -19.35
N ARG A 77 -12.35 4.60 -19.68
CA ARG A 77 -12.77 3.55 -20.61
C ARG A 77 -14.04 2.81 -20.16
N ARG A 78 -14.30 2.71 -18.85
CA ARG A 78 -15.54 2.12 -18.30
C ARG A 78 -16.73 3.07 -18.34
N GLY A 79 -16.51 4.38 -18.15
CA GLY A 79 -17.56 5.41 -18.19
C GLY A 79 -18.14 5.63 -19.58
N GLN A 80 -17.39 5.32 -20.65
CA GLN A 80 -17.81 5.50 -22.05
C GLN A 80 -18.69 4.35 -22.62
N GLY A 81 -19.40 3.60 -21.78
CA GLY A 81 -20.43 2.65 -22.25
C GLY A 81 -19.94 1.33 -22.87
N GLN A 82 -18.63 1.04 -22.88
CA GLN A 82 -18.09 -0.28 -23.31
C GLN A 82 -18.28 -1.39 -22.25
N GLY A 83 -19.36 -1.33 -21.46
CA GLY A 83 -19.51 -2.06 -20.21
C GLY A 83 -20.15 -3.44 -20.26
N GLN A 84 -20.74 -3.88 -21.38
CA GLN A 84 -21.68 -5.02 -21.31
C GLN A 84 -21.17 -6.41 -21.73
N ARG A 85 -19.97 -6.59 -22.31
CA ARG A 85 -19.57 -7.93 -22.84
C ARG A 85 -18.15 -8.45 -22.58
N GLN A 86 -17.28 -7.76 -21.83
CA GLN A 86 -15.88 -8.20 -21.66
C GLN A 86 -15.45 -8.29 -20.19
N GLY A 87 -16.17 -9.08 -19.38
CA GLY A 87 -15.93 -9.21 -17.94
C GLY A 87 -14.75 -10.11 -17.53
N GLN A 88 -14.28 -11.01 -18.40
CA GLN A 88 -13.35 -12.08 -18.01
C GLN A 88 -11.91 -11.88 -18.54
N GLY A 89 -11.72 -11.42 -19.78
CA GLY A 89 -10.38 -11.16 -20.36
C GLY A 89 -9.70 -9.88 -19.84
N ARG A 90 -10.45 -8.81 -19.59
CA ARG A 90 -9.89 -7.51 -19.14
C ARG A 90 -9.37 -7.53 -17.69
N ARG A 91 -9.88 -8.43 -16.85
CA ARG A 91 -9.40 -8.60 -15.47
C ARG A 91 -8.03 -9.28 -15.42
N GLY A 92 -7.71 -10.13 -16.39
CA GLY A 92 -6.38 -10.74 -16.55
C GLY A 92 -5.33 -9.71 -16.92
N GLY A 93 -5.55 -8.95 -18.00
CA GLY A 93 -4.61 -7.91 -18.44
C GLY A 93 -4.36 -6.80 -17.42
N MET A 94 -5.35 -6.44 -16.60
CA MET A 94 -5.15 -5.48 -15.51
C MET A 94 -4.25 -6.04 -14.38
N ARG A 95 -4.38 -7.34 -14.08
CA ARG A 95 -3.52 -7.97 -13.07
C ARG A 95 -2.08 -8.08 -13.58
N GLU A 96 -1.91 -8.39 -14.85
CA GLU A 96 -0.59 -8.43 -15.50
C GLU A 96 0.07 -7.05 -15.52
N GLN A 97 -0.64 -5.99 -15.89
CA GLN A 97 -0.10 -4.63 -15.86
C GLN A 97 0.29 -4.18 -14.44
N LEU A 98 -0.52 -4.53 -13.43
CA LEU A 98 -0.18 -4.27 -12.04
C LEU A 98 1.03 -5.09 -11.58
N ALA A 99 1.12 -6.36 -11.98
CA ALA A 99 2.25 -7.21 -11.65
C ALA A 99 3.55 -6.67 -12.29
N ALA A 100 3.49 -6.19 -13.53
CA ALA A 100 4.63 -5.57 -14.21
C ALA A 100 5.11 -4.30 -13.49
N LEU A 101 4.20 -3.45 -13.00
CA LEU A 101 4.57 -2.27 -12.20
C LEU A 101 5.18 -2.68 -10.85
N ASP A 102 4.64 -3.72 -10.21
CA ASP A 102 5.18 -4.24 -8.95
C ASP A 102 6.61 -4.83 -9.16
N GLU A 103 6.84 -5.51 -10.28
CA GLU A 103 8.16 -6.03 -10.68
C GLU A 103 9.15 -4.89 -10.97
N GLU A 104 8.76 -3.92 -11.81
CA GLU A 104 9.57 -2.74 -12.13
C GLU A 104 9.98 -1.99 -10.85
N THR A 105 9.04 -1.82 -9.92
CA THR A 105 9.30 -1.19 -8.62
C THR A 105 10.34 -1.99 -7.83
N THR A 106 10.20 -3.31 -7.79
CA THR A 106 11.13 -4.18 -7.05
C THR A 106 12.53 -4.14 -7.65
N THR A 107 12.64 -4.13 -8.98
CA THR A 107 13.93 -3.99 -9.68
C THR A 107 14.61 -2.68 -9.33
N MET A 108 13.93 -1.54 -9.48
CA MET A 108 14.51 -0.23 -9.14
C MET A 108 14.88 -0.13 -7.66
N LEU A 109 14.08 -0.70 -6.76
CA LEU A 109 14.41 -0.72 -5.34
C LEU A 109 15.65 -1.58 -5.07
N SER A 110 15.84 -2.69 -5.77
CA SER A 110 17.02 -3.56 -5.59
C SER A 110 18.36 -2.94 -6.01
N GLU A 111 18.32 -1.87 -6.82
CA GLU A 111 19.52 -1.10 -7.20
C GLU A 111 19.97 -0.13 -6.09
N VAL A 112 19.06 0.22 -5.18
CA VAL A 112 19.28 1.20 -4.10
C VAL A 112 19.36 0.53 -2.72
N LEU A 113 18.53 -0.50 -2.53
CA LEU A 113 18.36 -1.22 -1.28
C LEU A 113 19.22 -2.48 -1.23
N THR A 114 19.59 -2.89 -0.03
CA THR A 114 20.18 -4.20 0.19
C THR A 114 19.14 -5.29 -0.04
N LYS A 115 19.58 -6.53 -0.23
CA LYS A 115 18.69 -7.68 -0.37
C LYS A 115 17.74 -7.83 0.83
N GLU A 116 18.25 -7.62 2.04
CA GLU A 116 17.49 -7.70 3.28
C GLU A 116 16.42 -6.59 3.36
N GLU A 117 16.75 -5.37 2.92
CA GLU A 117 15.80 -4.25 2.83
C GLU A 117 14.70 -4.51 1.79
N VAL A 118 15.04 -5.14 0.66
CA VAL A 118 14.05 -5.56 -0.37
C VAL A 118 13.13 -6.66 0.17
N GLU A 119 13.66 -7.64 0.91
CA GLU A 119 12.85 -8.68 1.55
C GLU A 119 11.89 -8.08 2.58
N LYS A 120 12.36 -7.16 3.44
CA LYS A 120 11.51 -6.42 4.39
C LYS A 120 10.43 -5.62 3.68
N TYR A 121 10.75 -4.98 2.55
CA TYR A 121 9.76 -4.29 1.72
C TYR A 121 8.70 -5.25 1.16
N ALA A 122 9.10 -6.42 0.66
CA ALA A 122 8.17 -7.43 0.16
C ALA A 122 7.22 -7.95 1.25
N GLU A 123 7.71 -8.15 2.47
CA GLU A 123 6.91 -8.54 3.64
C GLU A 123 5.91 -7.45 4.05
N LEU A 124 6.33 -6.18 4.05
CA LEU A 124 5.44 -5.05 4.30
C LEU A 124 4.30 -5.02 3.28
N GLN A 125 4.61 -5.25 1.99
CA GLN A 125 3.59 -5.33 0.95
C GLN A 125 2.67 -6.54 1.12
N ALA A 126 3.20 -7.71 1.47
CA ALA A 126 2.41 -8.92 1.72
C ALA A 126 1.45 -8.72 2.91
N THR A 127 1.94 -8.12 4.00
CA THR A 127 1.14 -7.79 5.19
C THR A 127 0.00 -6.85 4.84
N ARG A 128 0.28 -5.78 4.07
CA ARG A 128 -0.74 -4.83 3.59
C ARG A 128 -1.77 -5.51 2.69
N ARG A 129 -1.36 -6.42 1.81
CA ARG A 129 -2.27 -7.21 0.96
C ARG A 129 -3.15 -8.13 1.80
N ALA A 130 -2.59 -8.82 2.80
CA ALA A 130 -3.31 -9.70 3.70
C ALA A 130 -4.36 -8.94 4.54
N ALA A 131 -4.01 -7.77 5.07
CA ALA A 131 -4.92 -6.92 5.83
C ALA A 131 -6.15 -6.49 4.99
N ARG A 132 -5.95 -6.16 3.71
CA ARG A 132 -7.05 -5.84 2.77
C ARG A 132 -7.93 -7.05 2.45
N GLY A 133 -7.38 -8.26 2.48
CA GLY A 133 -8.11 -9.50 2.22
C GLY A 133 -9.01 -9.95 3.38
N ARG A 134 -8.69 -9.59 4.63
CA ARG A 134 -9.44 -10.02 5.84
C ARG A 134 -10.67 -9.16 6.16
N GLY A 135 -10.92 -8.07 5.43
CA GLY A 135 -12.09 -7.19 5.61
C GLY A 135 -13.38 -7.64 4.92
N ARG A 136 -13.41 -8.81 4.26
CA ARG A 136 -14.62 -9.35 3.63
C ARG A 136 -15.34 -10.27 4.62
N VAL A 137 -16.25 -9.70 5.41
CA VAL A 137 -17.23 -10.50 6.15
C VAL A 137 -17.98 -11.36 5.11
N PRO A 138 -18.03 -12.69 5.25
CA PRO A 138 -18.87 -13.51 4.38
C PRO A 138 -20.33 -13.11 4.66
N VAL A 139 -21.02 -12.61 3.64
CA VAL A 139 -22.47 -12.50 3.69
C VAL A 139 -22.98 -13.92 3.48
N GLY A 140 -23.20 -14.61 4.60
CA GLY A 140 -24.00 -15.84 4.66
C GLY A 140 -25.47 -15.49 4.65
#